data_AF-A0A4C1WZ94-F1
#
_entry.id   AF-A0A4C1WZ94-F1
#
_cell.length_a   1.000
_cell.length_b   1.000
_cell.length_c   1.000
_cell.angle_alpha   90.00
_cell.angle_beta   90.00
_cell.angle_gamma   90.00
#
_symmetry.space_group_name_H-M   'P 1'
#
loop_
_entity.id
_entity.type
_entity.pdbx_description
1 polymer ?
#
loop_
_entity_poly.entity_id
_entity_poly.type
_entity_poly.pdbx_seq_one_letter_code
_entity_poly.pdbx_strand_id
1 'polypeptide(L)'
;MAAHTRNNEEERDQLNELFEHYVPGAINYIVYGLFGLQQQAPLRTAVPQTPLNLVVQLCHMIDGLMPNPENTQEEVDETIVECVFIVSMYNSLGASIVDDGRLDFDTYVKKACPMILVEDSLEKKATTKNFPTGCATLYDYCLKLDTQTWEAWEWLVPEYEHDREMKFPSILVPTVDTLRLTWLIKIMESVERPVLLVGDTGTSKTAIIANFLRGLPSERYVR
;
A
#
# COMPACT_ATOMS: atom_id res chain seq x y z
N MET A 1 7.46 -15.27 -6.88
CA MET A 1 6.09 -15.85 -6.86
C MET A 1 5.09 -14.94 -7.58
N ALA A 2 5.03 -13.62 -7.33
CA ALA A 2 4.22 -12.69 -8.13
C ALA A 2 4.81 -12.39 -9.53
N ALA A 3 6.13 -12.32 -9.68
CA ALA A 3 6.75 -12.12 -11.00
C ALA A 3 6.49 -13.31 -11.93
N HIS A 4 6.69 -14.55 -11.48
CA HIS A 4 6.52 -15.73 -12.35
C HIS A 4 5.09 -16.02 -12.80
N THR A 5 4.09 -15.36 -12.21
CA THR A 5 2.69 -15.46 -12.62
C THR A 5 2.29 -14.38 -13.62
N ARG A 6 3.20 -13.48 -14.02
CA ARG A 6 2.90 -12.46 -15.03
C ARG A 6 2.95 -13.02 -16.43
N ASN A 7 2.00 -12.58 -17.24
CA ASN A 7 1.84 -13.04 -18.62
C ASN A 7 2.78 -12.30 -19.59
N ASN A 8 3.13 -11.05 -19.29
CA ASN A 8 4.05 -10.24 -20.09
C ASN A 8 5.50 -10.47 -19.62
N GLU A 9 6.43 -10.74 -20.53
CA GLU A 9 7.84 -11.02 -20.23
C GLU A 9 8.60 -9.76 -19.75
N GLU A 10 8.33 -8.59 -20.33
CA GLU A 10 8.98 -7.34 -19.93
C GLU A 10 8.63 -6.97 -18.48
N GLU A 11 7.36 -7.08 -18.12
CA GLU A 11 6.87 -6.86 -16.74
C GLU A 11 7.53 -7.83 -15.76
N ARG A 12 7.74 -9.10 -16.16
CA ARG A 12 8.40 -10.10 -15.31
C ARG A 12 9.82 -9.74 -15.00
N ASP A 13 10.57 -9.38 -16.03
CA ASP A 13 11.99 -9.09 -15.91
C ASP A 13 12.19 -7.84 -15.06
N GLN A 14 11.40 -6.80 -15.31
CA GLN A 14 11.41 -5.61 -14.49
C GLN A 14 11.05 -5.89 -13.02
N LEU A 15 10.00 -6.67 -12.74
CA LEU A 15 9.65 -7.03 -11.37
C LEU A 15 10.79 -7.80 -10.70
N ASN A 16 11.46 -8.73 -11.40
CA ASN A 16 12.60 -9.45 -10.83
C ASN A 16 13.73 -8.49 -10.42
N GLU A 17 14.07 -7.51 -11.27
CA GLU A 17 15.07 -6.48 -10.95
C GLU A 17 14.66 -5.66 -9.72
N LEU A 18 13.40 -5.25 -9.62
CA LEU A 18 12.86 -4.52 -8.47
C LEU A 18 12.92 -5.37 -7.19
N PHE A 19 12.59 -6.67 -7.27
CA PHE A 19 12.72 -7.59 -6.15
C PHE A 19 14.17 -7.71 -5.67
N GLU A 20 15.13 -7.86 -6.59
CA GLU A 20 16.55 -7.97 -6.25
C GLU A 20 17.12 -6.67 -5.66
N HIS A 21 16.70 -5.52 -6.18
CA HIS A 21 17.19 -4.21 -5.74
C HIS A 21 16.64 -3.81 -4.36
N TYR A 22 15.33 -3.92 -4.15
CA TYR A 22 14.68 -3.35 -2.96
C TYR A 22 14.55 -4.33 -1.78
N VAL A 23 14.18 -5.59 -2.04
CA VAL A 23 13.68 -6.48 -0.98
C VAL A 23 14.77 -6.95 -0.01
N PRO A 24 15.97 -7.39 -0.44
CA PRO A 24 17.01 -7.83 0.49
C PRO A 24 17.41 -6.73 1.46
N GLY A 25 17.61 -5.50 0.97
CA GLY A 25 17.97 -4.36 1.78
C GLY A 25 16.86 -3.97 2.76
N ALA A 26 15.60 -3.94 2.30
CA ALA A 26 14.46 -3.60 3.14
C ALA A 26 14.28 -4.60 4.28
N ILE A 27 14.35 -5.91 3.98
CA ILE A 27 14.27 -6.97 5.00
C ILE A 27 15.41 -6.85 6.00
N ASN A 28 16.64 -6.64 5.50
CA ASN A 28 17.81 -6.48 6.36
C ASN A 28 17.66 -5.30 7.31
N TYR A 29 17.10 -4.19 6.83
CA TYR A 29 16.86 -3.04 7.66
C TYR A 29 15.75 -3.28 8.70
N ILE A 30 14.60 -3.79 8.26
CA ILE A 30 13.43 -4.03 9.14
C ILE A 30 13.76 -5.07 10.22
N VAL A 31 14.30 -6.22 9.82
CA VAL A 31 14.43 -7.39 10.71
C VAL A 31 15.75 -7.40 11.47
N TYR A 32 16.83 -6.96 10.84
CA TYR A 32 18.19 -7.05 11.41
C TYR A 32 18.79 -5.68 11.75
N GLY A 33 18.11 -4.58 11.42
CA GLY A 33 18.61 -3.22 11.68
C GLY A 33 19.81 -2.84 10.81
N LEU A 34 20.01 -3.48 9.66
CA LEU A 34 21.15 -3.25 8.78
C LEU A 34 20.79 -2.29 7.65
N PHE A 35 21.29 -1.05 7.73
CA PHE A 35 21.19 -0.05 6.67
C PHE A 35 22.52 0.00 5.90
N GLY A 36 22.65 -0.83 4.86
CA GLY A 36 23.92 -1.02 4.17
C GLY A 36 24.98 -1.62 5.11
N LEU A 37 26.06 -0.87 5.38
CA LEU A 37 27.10 -1.27 6.34
C LEU A 37 26.85 -0.75 7.78
N GLN A 38 25.79 0.04 7.98
CA GLN A 38 25.50 0.65 9.27
C GLN A 38 24.58 -0.25 10.10
N GLN A 39 25.01 -0.57 11.33
CA GLN A 39 24.15 -1.24 12.30
C GLN A 39 23.29 -0.20 13.03
N GLN A 40 21.99 -0.40 12.97
CA GLN A 40 20.97 0.34 13.70
C GLN A 40 20.12 -0.64 14.52
N ALA A 41 19.17 -0.11 15.29
CA ALA A 41 18.14 -0.93 15.90
C ALA A 41 17.18 -1.43 14.80
N PRO A 42 16.76 -2.70 14.81
CA PRO A 42 15.69 -3.18 13.94
C PRO A 42 14.42 -2.36 14.12
N LEU A 43 13.65 -2.22 13.03
CA LEU A 43 12.38 -1.49 13.09
C LEU A 43 11.36 -2.31 13.86
N ARG A 44 10.75 -1.69 14.87
CA ARG A 44 9.73 -2.34 15.69
C ARG A 44 8.46 -2.55 14.87
N THR A 45 7.92 -3.76 14.94
CA THR A 45 6.65 -4.14 14.30
C THR A 45 5.55 -4.34 15.33
N ALA A 46 4.31 -3.99 14.98
CA ALA A 46 3.14 -4.17 15.85
C ALA A 46 2.80 -5.66 16.06
N VAL A 47 3.16 -6.49 15.09
CA VAL A 47 3.00 -7.95 15.13
C VAL A 47 4.30 -8.60 14.66
N PRO A 48 4.76 -9.70 15.29
CA PRO A 48 5.95 -10.42 14.83
C PRO A 48 5.80 -10.84 13.35
N GLN A 49 6.78 -10.50 12.51
CA GLN A 49 6.83 -10.86 11.10
C GLN A 49 8.09 -11.66 10.79
N THR A 50 7.98 -12.67 9.93
CA THR A 50 9.14 -13.33 9.33
C THR A 50 9.47 -12.68 7.99
N PRO A 51 10.73 -12.74 7.50
CA PRO A 51 11.08 -12.26 6.16
C PRO A 51 10.16 -12.83 5.07
N LEU A 52 9.83 -14.13 5.16
CA LEU A 52 8.93 -14.78 4.20
C LEU A 52 7.53 -14.17 4.21
N ASN A 53 6.96 -13.89 5.39
CA ASN A 53 5.62 -13.28 5.48
C ASN A 53 5.58 -11.90 4.84
N LEU A 54 6.63 -11.08 5.03
CA LEU A 54 6.72 -9.76 4.40
C LEU A 54 6.74 -9.88 2.87
N VAL A 55 7.53 -10.80 2.32
CA VAL A 55 7.62 -11.01 0.86
C VAL A 55 6.34 -11.59 0.28
N VAL A 56 5.68 -12.51 1.00
CA VAL A 56 4.38 -13.06 0.58
C VAL A 56 3.32 -11.96 0.53
N GLN A 57 3.26 -11.08 1.54
CA GLN A 57 2.36 -9.92 1.54
C GLN A 57 2.67 -8.96 0.39
N LEU A 58 3.95 -8.71 0.11
CA LEU A 58 4.37 -7.91 -1.04
C LEU A 58 3.84 -8.47 -2.36
N CYS A 59 3.96 -9.78 -2.55
CA CYS A 59 3.43 -10.45 -3.74
C CYS A 59 1.92 -10.24 -3.89
N HIS A 60 1.15 -10.43 -2.80
CA HIS A 60 -0.30 -10.22 -2.83
C HIS A 60 -0.70 -8.77 -3.09
N MET A 61 0.06 -7.80 -2.58
CA MET A 61 -0.17 -6.38 -2.88
C MET A 61 0.05 -6.07 -4.37
N ILE A 62 1.13 -6.58 -4.96
CA ILE A 62 1.41 -6.38 -6.40
C ILE A 62 0.32 -7.04 -7.25
N ASP A 63 -0.12 -8.25 -6.90
CA ASP A 63 -1.21 -8.95 -7.60
C ASP A 63 -2.54 -8.18 -7.54
N GLY A 64 -2.83 -7.52 -6.42
CA GLY A 64 -4.08 -6.77 -6.27
C GLY A 64 -4.05 -5.37 -6.88
N LEU A 65 -2.89 -4.71 -6.90
CA LEU A 65 -2.73 -3.37 -7.48
C LEU A 65 -2.50 -3.38 -8.99
N MET A 66 -1.86 -4.43 -9.49
CA MET A 66 -1.56 -4.62 -10.90
C MET A 66 -2.00 -6.04 -11.28
N PRO A 67 -3.27 -6.26 -11.62
CA PRO A 67 -3.72 -7.54 -12.13
C PRO A 67 -3.11 -7.79 -13.52
N ASN A 68 -2.96 -9.07 -13.91
CA ASN A 68 -2.47 -9.42 -15.23
C ASN A 68 -3.36 -8.81 -16.32
N PRO A 69 -2.80 -8.09 -17.30
CA PRO A 69 -3.59 -7.53 -18.39
C PRO A 69 -4.21 -8.66 -19.22
N GLU A 70 -5.43 -8.44 -19.70
CA GLU A 70 -6.08 -9.36 -20.65
C GLU A 70 -5.31 -9.41 -21.98
N ASN A 71 -4.68 -8.29 -22.36
CA ASN A 71 -3.85 -8.15 -23.54
C ASN A 71 -2.37 -8.08 -23.16
N THR A 72 -1.62 -9.14 -23.45
CA THR A 72 -0.18 -9.23 -23.14
C THR A 72 0.72 -8.38 -24.05
N GLN A 73 0.15 -7.69 -25.04
CA GLN A 73 0.86 -6.79 -25.94
C GLN A 73 0.74 -5.31 -25.54
N GLU A 74 0.06 -5.01 -24.43
CA GLU A 74 0.05 -3.65 -23.89
C GLU A 74 1.46 -3.25 -23.46
N GLU A 75 1.84 -2.02 -23.82
CA GLU A 75 3.12 -1.42 -23.48
C GLU A 75 3.24 -1.32 -21.95
N VAL A 76 4.33 -1.85 -21.40
CA VAL A 76 4.60 -1.80 -19.97
C VAL A 76 5.27 -0.46 -19.66
N ASP A 77 4.57 0.41 -18.93
CA ASP A 77 5.20 1.61 -18.39
C ASP A 77 6.02 1.23 -17.15
N GLU A 78 7.33 1.14 -17.34
CA GLU A 78 8.28 0.80 -16.28
C GLU A 78 8.14 1.69 -15.04
N THR A 79 7.82 2.98 -15.23
CA THR A 79 7.67 3.94 -14.13
C THR A 79 6.45 3.59 -13.28
N ILE A 80 5.35 3.16 -13.92
CA ILE A 80 4.14 2.74 -13.21
C ILE A 80 4.41 1.45 -12.44
N VAL A 81 5.10 0.48 -13.06
CA VAL A 81 5.45 -0.79 -12.41
C VAL A 81 6.27 -0.54 -11.15
N GLU A 82 7.29 0.33 -11.23
CA GLU A 82 8.09 0.70 -10.07
C GLU A 82 7.25 1.42 -9.00
N CYS A 83 6.39 2.38 -9.37
CA CYS A 83 5.51 3.04 -8.41
C CYS A 83 4.57 2.07 -7.69
N VAL A 84 3.96 1.11 -8.41
CA VAL A 84 3.13 0.06 -7.81
C VAL A 84 3.95 -0.82 -6.88
N PHE A 85 5.18 -1.16 -7.26
CA PHE A 85 6.09 -1.93 -6.41
C PHE A 85 6.39 -1.19 -5.11
N ILE A 86 6.70 0.11 -5.18
CA ILE A 86 6.94 0.97 -4.02
C ILE A 86 5.71 1.02 -3.11
N VAL A 87 4.52 1.33 -3.65
CA VAL A 87 3.27 1.33 -2.86
C VAL A 87 3.02 -0.03 -2.21
N SER A 88 3.30 -1.12 -2.93
CA SER A 88 3.18 -2.47 -2.42
C SER A 88 4.14 -2.72 -1.26
N MET A 89 5.38 -2.21 -1.30
CA MET A 89 6.32 -2.28 -0.17
C MET A 89 5.80 -1.56 1.08
N TYR A 90 5.27 -0.34 0.94
CA TYR A 90 4.68 0.40 2.06
C TYR A 90 3.51 -0.37 2.70
N ASN A 91 2.71 -1.05 1.88
CA ASN A 91 1.53 -1.80 2.32
C ASN A 91 1.80 -3.29 2.61
N SER A 92 3.06 -3.71 2.63
CA SER A 92 3.47 -5.07 3.03
C SER A 92 4.63 -5.03 4.02
N LEU A 93 5.86 -4.86 3.53
CA LEU A 93 7.08 -4.75 4.33
C LEU A 93 6.94 -3.65 5.40
N GLY A 94 6.44 -2.49 4.98
CA GLY A 94 6.22 -1.33 5.82
C GLY A 94 4.96 -1.37 6.70
N ALA A 95 3.96 -2.18 6.36
CA ALA A 95 2.62 -2.08 6.94
C ALA A 95 2.59 -2.38 8.45
N SER A 96 3.44 -3.31 8.89
CA SER A 96 3.51 -3.72 10.29
C SER A 96 4.43 -2.83 11.14
N ILE A 97 5.19 -1.91 10.53
CA ILE A 97 6.10 -1.01 11.23
C ILE A 97 5.30 -0.01 12.05
N VAL A 98 5.65 0.14 13.33
CA VAL A 98 5.01 1.13 14.21
C VAL A 98 5.40 2.56 13.81
N ASP A 99 4.62 3.55 14.23
CA ASP A 99 4.76 4.94 13.79
C ASP A 99 6.18 5.51 13.89
N ASP A 100 6.88 5.25 15.00
CA ASP A 100 8.25 5.74 15.22
C ASP A 100 9.25 5.29 14.12
N GLY A 101 9.03 4.12 13.50
CA GLY A 101 9.90 3.57 12.46
C GLY A 101 9.46 3.88 11.03
N ARG A 102 8.31 4.52 10.83
CA ARG A 102 7.77 4.77 9.48
C ARG A 102 8.57 5.80 8.71
N LEU A 103 9.02 6.87 9.37
CA LEU A 103 9.84 7.91 8.75
C LEU A 103 11.22 7.36 8.33
N ASP A 104 11.78 6.48 9.16
CA ASP A 104 13.04 5.79 8.90
C ASP A 104 12.92 4.85 7.68
N PHE A 105 11.83 4.08 7.61
CA PHE A 105 11.54 3.25 6.44
C PHE A 105 11.29 4.08 5.18
N ASP A 106 10.56 5.19 5.28
CA ASP A 106 10.32 6.10 4.15
C ASP A 106 11.63 6.69 3.61
N THR A 107 12.51 7.10 4.51
CA THR A 107 13.86 7.58 4.17
C THR A 107 14.68 6.50 3.48
N TYR A 108 14.58 5.24 3.93
CA TYR A 108 15.23 4.11 3.26
C TYR A 108 14.72 3.94 1.83
N VAL A 109 13.40 3.89 1.64
CA VAL A 109 12.79 3.67 0.32
C VAL A 109 13.14 4.80 -0.66
N LYS A 110 13.04 6.07 -0.22
CA LYS A 110 13.40 7.24 -1.05
C LYS A 110 14.89 7.32 -1.40
N LYS A 111 15.77 6.70 -0.60
CA LYS A 111 17.20 6.58 -0.93
C LYS A 111 17.46 5.44 -1.93
N ALA A 112 16.70 4.35 -1.81
CA ALA A 112 16.82 3.20 -2.72
C ALA A 112 16.21 3.50 -4.10
N CYS A 113 15.13 4.29 -4.14
CA CYS A 113 14.49 4.80 -5.35
C CYS A 113 14.76 6.31 -5.44
N PRO A 114 15.85 6.77 -6.08
CA PRO A 114 16.21 8.19 -6.13
C PRO A 114 15.36 8.97 -7.14
N MET A 115 14.04 8.82 -7.05
CA MET A 115 13.08 9.59 -7.83
C MET A 115 13.14 11.07 -7.43
N ILE A 116 12.94 11.97 -8.39
CA ILE A 116 12.98 13.41 -8.13
C ILE A 116 11.84 13.78 -7.17
N LEU A 117 12.21 14.45 -6.08
CA LEU A 117 11.25 14.97 -5.11
C LEU A 117 10.63 16.28 -5.62
N VAL A 118 9.31 16.41 -5.53
CA VAL A 118 8.58 17.61 -5.94
C VAL A 118 7.55 18.02 -4.90
N GLU A 119 7.40 19.32 -4.72
CA GLU A 119 6.31 19.88 -3.93
C GLU A 119 4.99 19.76 -4.70
N ASP A 120 4.01 19.13 -4.05
CA ASP A 120 2.68 18.85 -4.57
C ASP A 120 1.59 19.53 -3.72
N SER A 121 0.45 19.79 -4.37
CA SER A 121 -0.77 20.30 -3.74
C SER A 121 -2.00 19.68 -4.38
N LEU A 122 -3.19 19.97 -3.82
CA LEU A 122 -4.46 19.52 -4.37
C LEU A 122 -4.64 19.95 -5.85
N GLU A 123 -4.19 21.16 -6.19
CA GLU A 123 -4.26 21.74 -7.53
C GLU A 123 -3.13 21.25 -8.46
N LYS A 124 -1.99 20.84 -7.89
CA LYS A 124 -0.82 20.39 -8.65
C LYS A 124 -0.22 19.14 -8.00
N LYS A 125 -0.78 17.99 -8.39
CA LYS A 125 -0.38 16.67 -7.90
C LYS A 125 0.96 16.22 -8.49
N ALA A 126 1.75 15.49 -7.71
CA ALA A 126 2.92 14.79 -8.24
C ALA A 126 2.49 13.63 -9.15
N THR A 127 3.22 13.41 -10.24
CA THR A 127 2.98 12.28 -11.16
C THR A 127 3.83 11.06 -10.77
N THR A 128 3.64 9.91 -11.42
CA THR A 128 4.49 8.72 -11.25
C THR A 128 5.98 8.96 -11.52
N LYS A 129 6.36 10.05 -12.18
CA LYS A 129 7.77 10.41 -12.46
C LYS A 129 8.48 11.07 -11.28
N ASN A 130 7.76 11.39 -10.21
CA ASN A 130 8.27 12.16 -9.07
C ASN A 130 7.68 11.64 -7.75
N PHE A 131 8.43 11.75 -6.66
CA PHE A 131 7.84 11.56 -5.34
C PHE A 131 7.32 12.89 -4.78
N PRO A 132 6.10 12.89 -4.21
CA PRO A 132 5.55 14.06 -3.55
C PRO A 132 6.28 14.36 -2.22
N THR A 133 6.22 15.61 -1.78
CA THR A 133 6.80 16.07 -0.52
C THR A 133 5.87 16.93 0.34
N GLY A 134 4.61 17.12 -0.07
CA GLY A 134 3.60 17.87 0.68
C GLY A 134 3.26 17.23 2.03
N CYS A 135 3.32 15.89 2.12
CA CYS A 135 3.24 15.14 3.38
C CYS A 135 4.60 14.54 3.76
N ALA A 136 4.74 14.18 5.04
CA ALA A 136 5.99 13.70 5.60
C ALA A 136 6.47 12.37 4.96
N THR A 137 5.55 11.46 4.66
CA THR A 137 5.89 10.11 4.19
C THR A 137 5.01 9.68 3.02
N LEU A 138 5.47 8.72 2.22
CA LEU A 138 4.64 8.10 1.17
C LEU A 138 3.51 7.23 1.73
N TYR A 139 3.53 6.87 3.04
CA TYR A 139 2.34 6.31 3.70
C TYR A 139 1.14 7.26 3.64
N ASP A 140 1.41 8.56 3.49
CA ASP A 140 0.38 9.59 3.45
C ASP A 140 -0.21 9.83 2.06
N TYR A 141 0.26 9.06 1.07
CA TYR A 141 -0.20 9.13 -0.30
C TYR A 141 -0.86 7.84 -0.78
N CYS A 142 -1.80 8.00 -1.70
CA CYS A 142 -2.41 6.97 -2.50
C CYS A 142 -1.92 7.14 -3.94
N LEU A 143 -1.53 6.05 -4.60
CA LEU A 143 -1.23 6.06 -6.02
C LEU A 143 -2.52 5.85 -6.82
N LYS A 144 -2.87 6.82 -7.66
CA LYS A 144 -3.97 6.75 -8.61
C LYS A 144 -3.44 6.33 -9.97
N LEU A 145 -3.73 5.11 -10.39
CA LEU A 145 -3.23 4.54 -11.65
C LEU A 145 -3.95 5.12 -12.88
N ASP A 146 -5.21 5.51 -12.72
CA ASP A 146 -6.03 6.14 -13.75
C ASP A 146 -5.52 7.52 -14.15
N THR A 147 -5.05 8.31 -13.18
CA THR A 147 -4.47 9.64 -13.41
C THR A 147 -2.95 9.64 -13.38
N GLN A 148 -2.32 8.52 -13.02
CA GLN A 148 -0.88 8.37 -12.80
C GLN A 148 -0.32 9.43 -11.83
N THR A 149 -1.03 9.70 -10.74
CA THR A 149 -0.66 10.70 -9.74
C THR A 149 -0.61 10.15 -8.32
N TRP A 150 0.25 10.76 -7.51
CA TRP A 150 0.22 10.61 -6.07
C TRP A 150 -0.77 11.60 -5.47
N GLU A 151 -1.70 11.11 -4.66
CA GLU A 151 -2.72 11.93 -4.00
C GLU A 151 -2.67 11.73 -2.49
N ALA A 152 -2.54 12.81 -1.73
CA ALA A 152 -2.56 12.71 -0.27
C ALA A 152 -3.91 12.15 0.19
N TRP A 153 -3.89 11.23 1.15
CA TRP A 153 -5.12 10.64 1.66
C TRP A 153 -6.08 11.68 2.25
N GLU A 154 -5.54 12.76 2.79
CA GLU A 154 -6.31 13.89 3.33
C GLU A 154 -7.22 14.52 2.28
N TRP A 155 -6.76 14.63 1.03
CA TRP A 155 -7.53 15.19 -0.08
C TRP A 155 -8.69 14.29 -0.53
N LEU A 156 -8.59 13.00 -0.21
CA LEU A 156 -9.55 11.99 -0.64
C LEU A 156 -10.70 11.82 0.37
N VAL A 157 -10.57 12.38 1.58
CA VAL A 157 -11.60 12.24 2.62
C VAL A 157 -12.85 13.02 2.20
N PRO A 158 -13.99 12.34 1.96
CA PRO A 158 -15.23 13.04 1.63
C PRO A 158 -15.77 13.79 2.85
N GLU A 159 -16.53 14.86 2.59
CA GLU A 159 -17.27 15.56 3.64
C GLU A 159 -18.29 14.61 4.28
N TYR A 160 -18.38 14.64 5.61
CA TYR A 160 -19.29 13.76 6.34
C TYR A 160 -20.71 14.34 6.37
N GLU A 161 -21.61 13.70 5.63
CA GLU A 161 -23.04 13.99 5.70
C GLU A 161 -23.74 12.96 6.60
N HIS A 162 -24.28 13.42 7.73
CA HIS A 162 -24.96 12.54 8.69
C HIS A 162 -26.42 12.31 8.32
N ASP A 163 -26.76 11.05 8.03
CA ASP A 163 -28.15 10.59 7.97
C ASP A 163 -28.72 10.41 9.38
N ARG A 164 -29.71 11.24 9.75
CA ARG A 164 -30.37 11.23 11.07
C ARG A 164 -31.20 9.98 11.32
N GLU A 165 -31.63 9.28 10.27
CA GLU A 165 -32.37 8.01 10.38
C GLU A 165 -31.42 6.82 10.61
N MET A 166 -30.11 7.03 10.45
CA MET A 166 -29.10 5.99 10.64
C MET A 166 -28.96 5.59 12.11
N LYS A 167 -29.02 4.29 12.38
CA LYS A 167 -28.78 3.76 13.72
C LYS A 167 -27.33 4.03 14.14
N PHE A 168 -27.13 4.45 15.39
CA PHE A 168 -25.81 4.78 15.94
C PHE A 168 -24.70 3.74 15.64
N PRO A 169 -24.91 2.41 15.77
CA PRO A 169 -23.87 1.42 15.47
C PRO A 169 -23.49 1.31 13.98
N SER A 170 -24.27 1.90 13.07
CA SER A 170 -23.99 1.91 11.63
C SER A 170 -23.28 3.18 11.17
N ILE A 171 -23.14 4.18 12.04
CA ILE A 171 -22.44 5.42 11.72
C ILE A 171 -20.96 5.13 11.57
N LEU A 172 -20.42 5.42 10.39
CA LEU A 172 -18.99 5.37 10.10
C LEU A 172 -18.58 6.69 9.47
N VAL A 173 -17.81 7.48 10.21
CA VAL A 173 -17.32 8.78 9.72
C VAL A 173 -16.14 8.54 8.77
N PRO A 174 -16.15 9.12 7.56
CA PRO A 174 -15.01 9.04 6.66
C PRO A 174 -13.83 9.79 7.28
N THR A 175 -12.72 9.07 7.42
CA THR A 175 -11.44 9.58 7.89
C THR A 175 -10.34 9.00 7.02
N VAL A 176 -9.14 9.57 7.08
CA VAL A 176 -7.94 9.03 6.41
C VAL A 176 -7.77 7.54 6.72
N ASP A 177 -7.88 7.13 7.98
CA ASP A 177 -7.76 5.72 8.38
C ASP A 177 -8.86 4.84 7.78
N THR A 178 -10.11 5.32 7.79
CA THR A 178 -11.24 4.59 7.20
C THR A 178 -11.02 4.38 5.70
N LEU A 179 -10.52 5.39 5.00
CA LEU A 179 -10.23 5.32 3.57
C LEU A 179 -9.06 4.37 3.28
N ARG A 180 -7.93 4.52 3.96
CA ARG A 180 -6.74 3.67 3.81
C ARG A 180 -7.07 2.20 4.05
N LEU A 181 -7.76 1.90 5.16
CA LEU A 181 -8.14 0.53 5.50
C LEU A 181 -9.15 -0.04 4.51
N THR A 182 -10.17 0.73 4.10
CA THR A 182 -11.14 0.26 3.10
C THR A 182 -10.48 0.02 1.74
N TRP A 183 -9.53 0.86 1.33
CA TRP A 183 -8.76 0.69 0.11
C TRP A 183 -7.91 -0.59 0.15
N LEU A 184 -7.19 -0.83 1.26
CA LEU A 184 -6.40 -2.05 1.44
C LEU A 184 -7.30 -3.30 1.42
N ILE A 185 -8.43 -3.27 2.13
CA ILE A 185 -9.38 -4.39 2.14
C ILE A 185 -9.90 -4.69 0.73
N LYS A 186 -10.21 -3.67 -0.08
CA LYS A 186 -10.63 -3.84 -1.48
C LYS A 186 -9.57 -4.53 -2.32
N ILE A 187 -8.31 -4.13 -2.18
CA ILE A 187 -7.20 -4.76 -2.92
C ILE A 187 -7.04 -6.22 -2.52
N MET A 188 -7.11 -6.52 -1.23
CA MET A 188 -6.97 -7.91 -0.76
C MET A 188 -8.19 -8.77 -1.13
N GLU A 189 -9.40 -8.19 -1.14
CA GLU A 189 -10.61 -8.86 -1.61
C GLU A 189 -10.53 -9.20 -3.11
N SER A 190 -9.96 -8.33 -3.94
CA SER A 190 -9.84 -8.58 -5.38
C SER A 190 -8.96 -9.80 -5.70
N VAL A 191 -8.00 -10.12 -4.83
CA VAL A 191 -7.13 -11.31 -4.92
C VAL A 191 -7.54 -12.44 -3.95
N GLU A 192 -8.73 -12.33 -3.35
CA GLU A 192 -9.31 -13.32 -2.45
C GLU A 192 -8.38 -13.68 -1.26
N ARG A 193 -7.71 -12.66 -0.71
CA ARG A 193 -6.83 -12.79 0.45
C ARG A 193 -7.44 -12.18 1.71
N PRO A 194 -7.37 -12.88 2.86
CA PRO A 194 -7.86 -12.35 4.13
C PRO A 194 -6.95 -11.24 4.67
N VAL A 195 -7.54 -10.30 5.41
CA VAL A 195 -6.84 -9.18 6.05
C VAL A 195 -6.92 -9.28 7.56
N LEU A 196 -5.81 -8.97 8.25
CA LEU A 196 -5.75 -8.82 9.70
C LEU A 196 -5.54 -7.35 10.07
N LEU A 197 -6.48 -6.76 10.80
CA LEU A 197 -6.35 -5.40 11.34
C LEU A 197 -6.03 -5.43 12.83
N VAL A 198 -4.91 -4.82 13.22
CA VAL A 198 -4.43 -4.77 14.61
C VAL A 198 -4.43 -3.33 15.11
N GLY A 199 -4.78 -3.14 16.38
CA GLY A 199 -4.73 -1.85 17.07
C GLY A 199 -5.63 -1.84 18.30
N ASP A 200 -5.66 -0.72 19.01
CA ASP A 200 -6.39 -0.60 20.28
C ASP A 200 -7.91 -0.78 20.17
N THR A 201 -8.56 -1.14 21.27
CA THR A 201 -10.02 -1.24 21.32
C THR A 201 -10.66 0.12 21.04
N GLY A 202 -11.72 0.14 20.24
CA GLY A 202 -12.45 1.38 19.92
C GLY A 202 -11.94 2.16 18.69
N THR A 203 -10.90 1.70 17.99
CA THR A 203 -10.38 2.39 16.79
C THR A 203 -11.13 2.05 15.48
N SER A 204 -12.44 1.83 15.56
CA SER A 204 -13.34 1.60 14.41
C SER A 204 -13.04 0.40 13.49
N LYS A 205 -11.98 -0.40 13.71
CA LYS A 205 -11.61 -1.56 12.87
C LYS A 205 -12.79 -2.49 12.55
N THR A 206 -13.53 -2.92 13.57
CA THR A 206 -14.70 -3.81 13.41
C THR A 206 -15.83 -3.13 12.63
N ALA A 207 -16.05 -1.83 12.84
CA ALA A 207 -17.05 -1.07 12.11
C ALA A 207 -16.69 -0.94 10.63
N ILE A 208 -15.42 -0.70 10.31
CA ILE A 208 -14.91 -0.63 8.93
C ILE A 208 -15.11 -1.97 8.22
N ILE A 209 -14.70 -3.09 8.83
CA ILE A 209 -14.86 -4.43 8.25
C ILE A 209 -16.36 -4.75 8.05
N ALA A 210 -17.19 -4.53 9.07
CA ALA A 210 -18.62 -4.78 8.96
C ALA A 210 -19.29 -3.91 7.89
N ASN A 211 -18.87 -2.65 7.75
CA ASN A 211 -19.36 -1.76 6.71
C ASN A 211 -18.96 -2.24 5.31
N PHE A 212 -17.70 -2.64 5.14
CA PHE A 212 -17.20 -3.20 3.88
C PHE A 212 -17.96 -4.47 3.48
N LEU A 213 -18.10 -5.44 4.40
CA LEU A 213 -18.79 -6.70 4.15
C LEU A 213 -20.26 -6.52 3.76
N ARG A 214 -20.97 -5.54 4.37
CA ARG A 214 -22.35 -5.22 4.00
C ARG A 214 -22.49 -4.69 2.57
N GLY A 215 -21.42 -4.10 2.02
CA GLY A 215 -21.40 -3.56 0.66
C GLY A 215 -21.02 -4.59 -0.40
N LEU A 216 -20.65 -5.82 -0.03
CA LEU A 216 -20.29 -6.86 -0.98
C LEU A 216 -21.53 -7.40 -1.72
N PRO A 217 -21.41 -7.73 -3.01
CA PRO A 217 -22.52 -8.28 -3.79
C PRO A 217 -22.93 -9.64 -3.23
N SER A 218 -24.20 -9.77 -2.86
CA SER A 218 -24.72 -10.99 -2.22
C SER A 218 -24.62 -12.20 -3.15
N GLU A 219 -24.74 -12.00 -4.47
CA GLU A 219 -24.69 -13.06 -5.48
C GLU A 219 -23.33 -13.78 -5.53
N ARG A 220 -22.24 -13.08 -5.23
CA ARG A 220 -20.88 -13.65 -5.22
C ARG A 220 -20.58 -14.39 -3.91
N TYR A 221 -21.13 -13.91 -2.79
CA TYR A 221 -20.64 -14.27 -1.45
C TYR A 221 -21.64 -15.03 -0.56
N VAL A 222 -22.93 -14.98 -0.88
CA VAL A 222 -23.98 -15.69 -0.13
C VAL A 222 -24.50 -16.81 -1.03
N ARG A 223 -24.12 -18.05 -0.70
CA ARG A 223 -24.65 -19.27 -1.33
C ARG A 223 -25.90 -19.76 -0.61
#